data_AF-A0A444YBJ0-F1
#
_entry.id   AF-A0A444YBJ0-F1
#
_cell.length_a   1.000
_cell.length_b   1.000
_cell.length_c   1.000
_cell.angle_alpha   90.00
_cell.angle_beta   90.00
_cell.angle_gamma   90.00
#
_symmetry.space_group_name_H-M   'P 1'
#
loop_
_entity.id
_entity.type
_entity.pdbx_description
1 polymer ?
#
loop_
_entity_poly.entity_id
_entity_poly.type
_entity_poly.pdbx_seq_one_letter_code
_entity_poly.pdbx_strand_id
1 'polypeptide(L)'
;MLELELHNLSDDAASQQQGSASVMLRSDSTKVSSPHKWDDAEIVFLKDNVAIHPTQFASERISGRMKLFKQGTSLFMTWVPSKGHSSEASLSEKERSLYTIRAVPFTDIRSIRRHSPALGWQYIIVVLSSGLVYPPLYFYSGGVKEFLATIKQHVLLLRSAEDANVFLES
;
A
#
# COMPACT_ATOMS: atom_id res chain seq x y z
N MET A 1 -46.18 -36.19 -35.08
CA MET A 1 -45.40 -36.62 -33.90
C MET A 1 -45.56 -35.53 -32.87
N LEU A 2 -46.11 -35.87 -31.70
CA LEU A 2 -46.11 -35.20 -30.37
C LEU A 2 -45.77 -33.68 -30.32
N GLU A 3 -46.62 -32.81 -29.76
CA GLU A 3 -46.86 -32.60 -28.30
C GLU A 3 -45.58 -32.18 -27.54
N LEU A 4 -45.55 -31.16 -26.66
CA LEU A 4 -46.54 -30.18 -26.12
C LEU A 4 -45.84 -28.77 -26.07
N GLU A 5 -46.28 -27.66 -25.45
CA GLU A 5 -47.31 -27.31 -24.44
C GLU A 5 -47.71 -25.82 -24.69
N LEU A 6 -48.98 -25.41 -24.74
CA LEU A 6 -49.80 -24.80 -23.66
C LEU A 6 -49.10 -23.73 -22.77
N HIS A 7 -49.56 -22.46 -22.73
CA HIS A 7 -50.79 -21.89 -22.12
C HIS A 7 -50.71 -21.83 -20.56
N ASN A 8 -51.26 -20.85 -19.82
CA ASN A 8 -52.15 -19.71 -20.16
C ASN A 8 -52.08 -18.59 -19.08
N LEU A 9 -52.72 -17.44 -19.35
CA LEU A 9 -53.44 -16.50 -18.45
C LEU A 9 -52.95 -16.32 -16.97
N SER A 10 -52.57 -15.13 -16.49
CA SER A 10 -53.42 -13.92 -16.25
C SER A 10 -54.45 -14.08 -15.14
N ASP A 11 -54.27 -13.37 -14.01
CA ASP A 11 -55.37 -12.80 -13.20
C ASP A 11 -54.88 -11.58 -12.37
N ASP A 12 -55.79 -10.68 -11.98
CA ASP A 12 -55.47 -9.36 -11.37
C ASP A 12 -56.53 -8.94 -10.32
N ALA A 13 -56.19 -8.98 -9.01
CA ALA A 13 -57.16 -8.78 -7.92
C ALA A 13 -56.60 -8.24 -6.58
N ALA A 14 -56.53 -6.91 -6.48
CA ALA A 14 -57.07 -6.06 -5.38
C ALA A 14 -56.77 -6.28 -3.86
N SER A 15 -56.41 -5.15 -3.21
CA SER A 15 -56.97 -4.61 -1.94
C SER A 15 -56.28 -4.76 -0.56
N GLN A 16 -55.94 -3.58 -0.01
CA GLN A 16 -56.23 -3.05 1.35
C GLN A 16 -55.46 -3.50 2.63
N GLN A 17 -54.54 -2.60 3.05
CA GLN A 17 -54.70 -1.70 4.23
C GLN A 17 -54.31 -2.16 5.67
N GLN A 18 -53.83 -1.17 6.45
CA GLN A 18 -53.50 -1.17 7.90
C GLN A 18 -52.17 -1.81 8.36
N GLY A 19 -51.55 -1.19 9.39
CA GLY A 19 -50.36 -1.69 10.10
C GLY A 19 -49.34 -0.59 10.46
N SER A 20 -49.11 -0.33 11.75
CA SER A 20 -48.24 0.75 12.25
C SER A 20 -47.00 0.24 13.01
N ALA A 21 -45.99 1.12 13.12
CA ALA A 21 -44.93 1.13 14.14
C ALA A 21 -43.81 0.04 14.10
N SER A 22 -42.69 0.44 13.47
CA SER A 22 -41.31 0.33 13.99
C SER A 22 -40.93 -0.80 14.98
N VAL A 23 -40.03 -1.69 14.53
CA VAL A 23 -38.98 -2.31 15.37
C VAL A 23 -37.65 -2.21 14.62
N MET A 24 -36.58 -1.80 15.32
CA MET A 24 -35.23 -1.77 14.74
C MET A 24 -34.51 -3.10 15.00
N LEU A 25 -34.19 -3.85 13.94
CA LEU A 25 -33.25 -4.97 14.02
C LEU A 25 -31.90 -4.55 13.44
N ARG A 26 -30.98 -4.19 14.34
CA ARG A 26 -29.54 -4.11 14.05
C ARG A 26 -28.99 -5.53 14.02
N SER A 27 -28.34 -5.92 12.93
CA SER A 27 -27.51 -7.12 12.88
C SER A 27 -26.12 -6.77 12.34
N ASP A 28 -25.15 -6.91 13.24
CA ASP A 28 -23.70 -7.01 13.05
C ASP A 28 -23.03 -6.29 11.87
N SER A 29 -22.36 -5.19 12.23
CA SER A 29 -21.26 -4.66 11.43
C SER A 29 -20.13 -5.69 11.33
N THR A 30 -19.87 -6.21 10.14
CA THR A 30 -18.49 -6.53 9.75
C THR A 30 -17.69 -5.25 9.92
N LYS A 31 -16.87 -5.20 10.97
CA LYS A 31 -16.20 -3.98 11.45
C LYS A 31 -15.01 -3.66 10.54
N VAL A 32 -15.30 -3.25 9.30
CA VAL A 32 -14.36 -2.62 8.38
C VAL A 32 -13.62 -1.54 9.16
N SER A 33 -12.30 -1.68 9.25
CA SER A 33 -11.48 -0.85 10.12
C SER A 33 -11.65 0.63 9.74
N SER A 34 -12.23 1.40 10.65
CA SER A 34 -12.48 2.83 10.46
C SER A 34 -11.18 3.58 10.09
N PRO A 35 -11.23 4.59 9.19
CA PRO A 35 -10.05 5.39 8.85
C PRO A 35 -9.44 6.17 10.02
N HIS A 36 -10.18 6.39 11.11
CA HIS A 36 -9.81 7.20 12.28
C HIS A 36 -8.73 6.53 13.16
N LYS A 37 -7.51 6.42 12.63
CA LYS A 37 -6.33 5.96 13.40
C LYS A 37 -5.04 6.74 13.12
N TRP A 38 -5.11 7.78 12.29
CA TRP A 38 -3.96 8.56 11.83
C TRP A 38 -4.22 10.07 11.83
N ASP A 39 -5.23 10.55 12.54
CA ASP A 39 -5.64 11.97 12.48
C ASP A 39 -4.55 12.90 13.08
N ASP A 40 -3.72 12.39 14.01
CA ASP A 40 -2.51 13.04 14.55
C ASP A 40 -1.19 12.59 13.84
N ALA A 41 -1.25 11.96 12.66
CA ALA A 41 -0.05 11.42 12.00
C ALA A 41 0.62 12.44 11.07
N GLU A 42 1.78 12.94 11.48
CA GLU A 42 2.60 13.91 10.74
C GLU A 42 3.30 13.23 9.56
N ILE A 43 3.05 13.67 8.31
CA ILE A 43 3.79 13.19 7.13
C ILE A 43 5.12 13.95 7.04
N VAL A 44 6.20 13.30 7.47
CA VAL A 44 7.55 13.88 7.52
C VAL A 44 8.36 13.67 6.22
N PHE A 45 7.95 12.73 5.37
CA PHE A 45 8.50 12.55 4.02
C PHE A 45 7.41 12.10 3.04
N LEU A 46 7.43 12.63 1.82
CA LEU A 46 6.54 12.26 0.73
C LEU A 46 7.31 12.25 -0.59
N LYS A 47 7.28 11.14 -1.32
CA LYS A 47 7.85 11.05 -2.67
C LYS A 47 6.97 10.24 -3.61
N ASP A 48 6.46 10.93 -4.63
CA ASP A 48 5.77 10.31 -5.76
C ASP A 48 6.76 9.73 -6.79
N ASN A 49 6.26 8.77 -7.57
CA ASN A 49 7.00 8.04 -8.61
C ASN A 49 8.24 7.30 -8.08
N VAL A 50 8.16 6.79 -6.84
CA VAL A 50 9.05 5.72 -6.36
C VAL A 50 8.51 4.41 -6.92
N ALA A 51 9.33 3.66 -7.65
CA ALA A 51 8.89 2.50 -8.42
C ALA A 51 9.36 1.16 -7.84
N ILE A 52 8.58 0.11 -8.06
CA ILE A 52 9.00 -1.29 -7.92
C ILE A 52 9.00 -1.94 -9.31
N HIS A 53 9.93 -2.84 -9.59
CA HIS A 53 9.94 -3.66 -10.81
C HIS A 53 9.44 -5.08 -10.47
N PRO A 54 8.28 -5.51 -10.99
CA PRO A 54 7.74 -6.86 -10.80
C PRO A 54 8.59 -7.95 -11.46
N THR A 55 9.19 -7.61 -12.61
CA THR A 55 10.03 -8.49 -13.42
C THR A 55 11.44 -7.90 -13.54
N GLN A 56 12.40 -8.69 -14.02
CA GLN A 56 13.76 -8.20 -14.30
C GLN A 56 13.84 -7.21 -15.48
N PHE A 57 12.75 -6.99 -16.20
CA PHE A 57 12.69 -6.11 -17.37
C PHE A 57 12.29 -4.70 -16.93
N ALA A 58 13.23 -3.75 -17.00
CA ALA A 58 13.02 -2.38 -16.55
C ALA A 58 11.94 -1.58 -17.32
N SER A 59 11.42 -2.14 -18.42
CA SER A 59 10.24 -1.64 -19.14
C SER A 59 8.94 -1.79 -18.34
N GLU A 60 8.85 -2.78 -17.44
CA GLU A 60 7.71 -2.95 -16.55
C GLU A 60 8.03 -2.41 -15.16
N ARG A 61 7.12 -1.60 -14.62
CA ARG A 61 7.20 -1.10 -13.24
C ARG A 61 5.83 -0.82 -12.67
N ILE A 62 5.79 -0.71 -11.36
CA ILE A 62 4.66 -0.15 -10.62
C ILE A 62 5.19 1.14 -9.98
N SER A 63 4.88 2.28 -10.59
CA SER A 63 5.08 3.59 -9.95
C SER A 63 4.13 3.73 -8.76
N GLY A 64 4.63 4.28 -7.65
CA GLY A 64 3.87 4.50 -6.44
C GLY A 64 4.39 5.64 -5.56
N ARG A 65 3.72 5.82 -4.43
CA ARG A 65 3.94 6.90 -3.47
C ARG A 65 4.61 6.34 -2.21
N MET A 66 5.86 6.73 -1.98
CA MET A 66 6.55 6.53 -0.71
C MET A 66 6.11 7.61 0.28
N LYS A 67 5.88 7.21 1.53
CA LYS A 67 5.74 8.13 2.67
C LYS A 67 6.53 7.64 3.87
N LEU A 68 7.03 8.58 4.65
CA LEU A 68 7.27 8.39 6.08
C LEU A 68 6.25 9.23 6.84
N PHE A 69 5.67 8.66 7.89
CA PHE A 69 4.85 9.43 8.82
C PHE A 69 5.22 9.10 10.28
N LYS A 70 4.99 10.07 11.16
CA LYS A 70 5.33 10.02 12.58
C LYS A 70 4.04 10.12 13.40
N GLN A 71 3.88 9.22 14.36
CA GLN A 71 2.76 9.22 15.32
C GLN A 71 3.35 9.08 16.74
N GLY A 72 3.25 10.15 17.53
CA GLY A 72 3.99 10.25 18.79
C GLY A 72 5.50 10.17 18.55
N THR A 73 6.16 9.20 19.17
CA THR A 73 7.58 8.87 18.99
C THR A 73 7.85 7.86 17.86
N SER A 74 6.82 7.19 17.33
CA SER A 74 6.99 6.11 16.35
C SER A 74 7.02 6.62 14.92
N LEU A 75 8.04 6.22 14.16
CA LEU A 75 8.13 6.43 12.71
C LEU A 75 7.59 5.20 11.96
N PHE A 76 6.87 5.43 10.87
CA PHE A 76 6.33 4.38 10.00
C PHE A 76 6.64 4.66 8.53
N MET A 77 6.88 3.59 7.76
CA MET A 77 7.05 3.62 6.31
C MET A 77 5.79 3.11 5.60
N THR A 78 5.38 3.75 4.50
CA THR A 78 4.41 3.19 3.56
C THR A 78 4.88 3.34 2.13
N TRP A 79 4.58 2.35 1.30
CA TRP A 79 4.60 2.52 -0.15
C TRP A 79 3.29 1.98 -0.74
N VAL A 80 2.60 2.81 -1.52
CA VAL A 80 1.30 2.47 -2.12
C VAL A 80 1.39 2.65 -3.63
N PRO A 81 0.97 1.66 -4.44
CA PRO A 81 0.87 1.80 -5.89
C PRO A 81 0.05 3.03 -6.29
N SER A 82 0.54 3.79 -7.26
CA SER A 82 -0.27 4.78 -7.96
C SER A 82 -1.16 4.06 -8.97
N LYS A 83 -2.31 4.67 -9.30
CA LYS A 83 -3.14 4.24 -10.42
C LYS A 83 -2.28 4.21 -11.68
N GLY A 84 -2.37 3.13 -12.46
CA GLY A 84 -1.58 2.97 -13.68
C GLY A 84 -1.93 4.04 -14.71
N HIS A 85 -0.92 4.66 -15.31
CA HIS A 85 -1.08 5.32 -16.60
C HIS A 85 -1.18 4.25 -17.70
N SER A 86 -1.72 4.60 -18.87
CA SER A 86 -1.90 3.65 -19.99
C SER A 86 -0.60 3.04 -20.51
N SER A 87 0.55 3.66 -20.25
CA SER A 87 1.89 3.12 -20.55
C SER A 87 2.42 2.11 -19.51
N GLU A 88 1.74 1.93 -18.38
CA GLU A 88 2.14 1.08 -17.24
C GLU A 88 1.18 -0.12 -17.07
N ALA A 89 0.47 -0.48 -18.14
CA ALA A 89 -0.82 -1.17 -18.10
C ALA A 89 -0.77 -2.71 -18.24
N SER A 90 0.37 -3.36 -18.04
CA SER A 90 0.46 -4.85 -18.06
C SER A 90 -0.16 -5.52 -16.84
N LEU A 91 -0.32 -4.80 -15.71
CA LEU A 91 -0.84 -5.33 -14.44
C LEU A 91 -2.16 -4.68 -14.02
N SER A 92 -3.12 -5.52 -13.61
CA SER A 92 -4.40 -5.10 -13.05
C SER A 92 -4.24 -4.42 -11.68
N GLU A 93 -5.25 -3.65 -11.26
CA GLU A 93 -5.26 -2.99 -9.94
C GLU A 93 -5.14 -4.01 -8.79
N LYS A 94 -5.71 -5.21 -8.96
CA LYS A 94 -5.58 -6.31 -8.00
C LYS A 94 -4.12 -6.77 -7.85
N GLU A 95 -3.41 -7.00 -8.95
CA GLU A 95 -2.01 -7.43 -8.92
C GLU A 95 -1.09 -6.32 -8.39
N ARG A 96 -1.33 -5.06 -8.80
CA ARG A 96 -0.62 -3.90 -8.24
C ARG A 96 -0.80 -3.83 -6.71
N SER A 97 -2.00 -4.11 -6.20
CA SER A 97 -2.29 -4.02 -4.76
C SER A 97 -1.44 -4.96 -3.89
N LEU A 98 -0.93 -6.08 -4.44
CA LEU A 98 -0.07 -7.04 -3.73
C LEU A 98 1.26 -6.41 -3.27
N TYR A 99 1.71 -5.35 -3.93
CA TYR A 99 2.95 -4.64 -3.63
C TYR A 99 2.77 -3.54 -2.56
N THR A 100 1.59 -3.40 -1.95
CA THR A 100 1.32 -2.33 -0.97
C THR A 100 2.04 -2.57 0.36
N ILE A 101 3.04 -1.75 0.67
CA ILE A 101 3.72 -1.73 1.98
C ILE A 101 2.90 -0.85 2.93
N ARG A 102 2.20 -1.47 3.89
CA ARG A 102 1.25 -0.81 4.80
C ARG A 102 1.85 -0.57 6.18
N ALA A 103 2.09 0.70 6.50
CA ALA A 103 2.38 1.21 7.86
C ALA A 103 3.38 0.36 8.66
N VAL A 104 4.54 0.06 8.07
CA VAL A 104 5.62 -0.70 8.73
C VAL A 104 6.30 0.21 9.75
N PRO A 105 6.28 -0.09 11.06
CA PRO A 105 7.02 0.68 12.05
C PRO A 105 8.52 0.45 11.88
N PHE A 106 9.35 1.44 12.21
CA PHE A 106 10.80 1.31 12.04
C PHE A 106 11.44 0.26 12.97
N THR A 107 10.82 -0.04 14.10
CA THR A 107 11.18 -1.13 15.02
C THR A 107 11.14 -2.52 14.38
N ASP A 108 10.41 -2.68 13.27
CA ASP A 108 10.31 -3.93 12.53
C ASP A 108 11.36 -3.98 11.40
N ILE A 109 12.09 -2.89 11.14
CA ILE A 109 13.07 -2.75 10.05
C ILE A 109 14.48 -3.01 10.58
N ARG A 110 14.98 -4.24 10.39
CA ARG A 110 16.36 -4.62 10.72
C ARG A 110 17.40 -3.80 9.95
N SER A 111 17.18 -3.53 8.67
CA SER A 111 18.14 -2.76 7.88
C SER A 111 17.57 -2.10 6.62
N ILE A 112 18.24 -1.03 6.18
CA ILE A 112 18.00 -0.37 4.90
C ILE A 112 19.33 -0.33 4.12
N ARG A 113 19.39 -1.07 3.02
CA ARG A 113 20.50 -1.05 2.06
C ARG A 113 20.19 -0.03 0.98
N ARG A 114 21.02 1.00 0.80
CA ARG A 114 20.93 1.92 -0.35
C ARG A 114 21.74 1.43 -1.54
N HIS A 115 21.32 1.83 -2.73
CA HIS A 115 22.15 1.91 -3.93
C HIS A 115 22.07 3.35 -4.45
N SER A 116 23.23 4.00 -4.60
CA SER A 116 23.31 5.42 -4.97
C SER A 116 24.62 5.70 -5.74
N PRO A 117 24.77 5.15 -6.96
CA PRO A 117 25.95 5.35 -7.79
C PRO A 117 26.02 6.80 -8.29
N ALA A 118 27.19 7.22 -8.79
CA ALA A 118 27.39 8.55 -9.37
C ALA A 118 26.56 8.77 -10.65
N LEU A 119 26.33 7.69 -11.42
CA LEU A 119 25.47 7.63 -12.60
C LEU A 119 24.62 6.36 -12.51
N GLY A 120 23.38 6.41 -12.97
CA GLY A 120 22.42 5.30 -12.89
C GLY A 120 21.30 5.53 -11.87
N TRP A 121 20.46 4.52 -11.66
CA TRP A 121 19.24 4.64 -10.85
C TRP A 121 19.53 4.42 -9.36
N GLN A 122 18.98 5.30 -8.52
CA GLN A 122 19.08 5.16 -7.07
C GLN A 122 17.93 4.28 -6.56
N TYR A 123 18.19 3.40 -5.60
CA TYR A 123 17.15 2.61 -4.94
C TYR A 123 17.49 2.30 -3.49
N ILE A 124 16.51 1.79 -2.74
CA ILE A 124 16.73 1.15 -1.44
C ILE A 124 16.14 -0.26 -1.44
N ILE A 125 16.71 -1.13 -0.60
CA ILE A 125 16.15 -2.42 -0.23
C ILE A 125 15.96 -2.37 1.29
N VAL A 126 14.76 -2.73 1.76
CA VAL A 126 14.39 -2.72 3.18
C VAL A 126 14.23 -4.16 3.64
N VAL A 127 14.90 -4.53 4.74
CA VAL A 127 14.88 -5.86 5.33
C VAL A 127 14.28 -5.76 6.72
N LEU A 128 13.27 -6.58 7.00
CA LEU A 128 12.59 -6.64 8.28
C LEU A 128 13.32 -7.57 9.27
N SER A 129 13.04 -7.38 10.55
CA SER A 129 13.53 -8.24 11.65
C SER A 129 13.00 -9.68 11.55
N SER A 130 11.89 -9.89 10.84
CA SER A 130 11.38 -11.21 10.44
C SER A 130 12.17 -11.89 9.32
N GLY A 131 13.15 -11.22 8.72
CA GLY A 131 13.89 -11.69 7.55
C GLY A 131 13.21 -11.44 6.21
N LEU A 132 11.98 -10.90 6.20
CA LEU A 132 11.30 -10.48 4.97
C LEU A 132 12.08 -9.33 4.30
N VAL A 133 12.32 -9.46 2.99
CA VAL A 133 12.97 -8.44 2.17
C VAL A 133 11.93 -7.83 1.22
N TYR A 134 11.75 -6.51 1.27
CA TYR A 134 10.89 -5.83 0.30
C TYR A 134 11.60 -5.69 -1.07
N PRO A 135 10.84 -5.68 -2.18
CA PRO A 135 11.40 -5.40 -3.50
C PRO A 135 12.18 -4.06 -3.53
N PRO A 136 13.20 -3.91 -4.39
CA PRO A 136 13.95 -2.67 -4.46
C PRO A 136 13.04 -1.51 -4.88
N LEU A 137 13.08 -0.44 -4.08
CA LEU A 137 12.29 0.78 -4.25
C LEU A 137 13.14 1.83 -4.97
N TYR A 138 12.84 2.07 -6.25
CA TYR A 138 13.62 2.92 -7.14
C TYR A 138 13.18 4.39 -7.10
N PHE A 139 14.14 5.27 -6.81
CA PHE A 139 13.98 6.72 -6.70
C PHE A 139 14.50 7.38 -7.98
N TYR A 140 13.76 7.20 -9.08
CA TYR A 140 14.12 7.70 -10.41
C TYR A 140 14.36 9.22 -10.45
N SER A 141 13.58 10.00 -9.69
CA SER A 141 13.71 11.45 -9.53
C SER A 141 14.53 11.85 -8.28
N GLY A 142 15.48 11.00 -7.89
CA GLY A 142 16.29 11.17 -6.67
C GLY A 142 15.48 11.09 -5.38
N GLY A 143 16.12 11.37 -4.25
CA GLY A 143 15.48 11.41 -2.92
C GLY A 143 16.01 10.40 -1.90
N VAL A 144 16.88 9.45 -2.28
CA VAL A 144 17.42 8.47 -1.31
C VAL A 144 18.22 9.13 -0.19
N LYS A 145 18.98 10.20 -0.48
CA LYS A 145 19.71 10.98 0.54
C LYS A 145 18.77 11.71 1.52
N GLU A 146 17.67 12.24 1.00
CA GLU A 146 16.65 12.99 1.73
C GLU A 146 15.85 12.05 2.66
N PHE A 147 15.32 10.95 2.09
CA PHE A 147 14.66 9.87 2.82
C PHE A 147 15.49 9.37 4.01
N LEU A 148 16.77 9.04 3.78
CA LEU A 148 17.68 8.59 4.84
C LEU A 148 18.03 9.69 5.86
N ALA A 149 17.93 10.97 5.49
CA ALA A 149 18.13 12.08 6.42
C ALA A 149 16.90 12.30 7.30
N THR A 150 15.69 12.26 6.74
CA THR A 150 14.43 12.34 7.52
C THR A 150 14.32 11.20 8.53
N ILE A 151 14.64 9.97 8.15
CA ILE A 151 14.62 8.83 9.09
C ILE A 151 15.52 9.11 10.30
N LYS A 152 16.73 9.65 10.07
CA LYS A 152 17.70 9.98 11.12
C LYS A 152 17.29 11.16 12.03
N GLN A 153 16.22 11.89 11.70
CA GLN A 153 15.63 12.90 12.58
C GLN A 153 14.65 12.29 13.60
N HIS A 154 14.31 11.01 13.47
CA HIS A 154 13.25 10.36 14.25
C HIS A 154 13.65 8.99 14.84
N VAL A 155 14.56 8.24 14.22
CA VAL A 155 15.06 6.95 14.73
C VAL A 155 16.58 6.80 14.53
N LEU A 156 17.22 5.98 15.37
CA LEU A 156 18.67 5.77 15.39
C LEU A 156 19.13 4.83 14.26
N LEU A 157 19.29 5.35 13.05
CA LEU A 157 19.97 4.60 11.98
C LEU A 157 21.49 4.68 12.13
N LEU A 158 22.12 3.59 12.58
CA LEU A 158 23.57 3.39 12.51
C LEU A 158 23.99 3.00 11.08
N ARG A 159 25.29 3.09 10.77
CA ARG A 159 25.86 2.55 9.52
C ARG A 159 26.58 1.24 9.86
N SER A 160 26.39 0.21 9.05
CA SER A 160 27.16 -1.04 9.14
C SER A 160 28.67 -0.76 8.97
N ALA A 161 29.50 -1.49 9.71
CA ALA A 161 30.95 -1.44 9.58
C ALA A 161 31.45 -2.27 8.39
N GLU A 162 30.68 -3.28 8.02
CA GLU A 162 30.93 -4.25 6.96
C GLU A 162 30.56 -3.68 5.58
N ASP A 163 29.49 -2.87 5.49
CA ASP A 163 29.02 -2.26 4.25
C ASP A 163 28.52 -0.82 4.49
N ALA A 164 29.29 0.15 3.98
CA ALA A 164 28.99 1.57 4.13
C ALA A 164 27.67 2.02 3.47
N ASN A 165 26.98 1.16 2.71
CA ASN A 165 25.67 1.40 2.13
C ASN A 165 24.52 0.69 2.86
N VAL A 166 24.80 -0.06 3.93
CA VAL A 166 23.79 -0.61 4.84
C VAL A 166 23.65 0.30 6.06
N PHE A 167 22.41 0.62 6.39
CA PHE A 167 22.02 1.24 7.65
C PHE A 167 21.27 0.20 8.49
N LEU A 168 21.54 0.18 9.79
CA LEU A 168 20.91 -0.70 10.76
C LEU A 168 20.05 0.15 11.69
N GLU A 169 18.87 -0.36 12.07
CA GLU A 169 18.15 0.16 13.23
C GLU A 169 18.77 -0.42 14.52
N SER A 170 18.54 0.23 15.66
CA SER A 170 19.29 0.04 16.91
C SER A 170 18.53 0.48 18.15
#